data_AF-A0A242K0Z4-F1
#
_entry.id   AF-A0A242K0Z4-F1
#
_cell.length_a   1.000
_cell.length_b   1.000
_cell.length_c   1.000
_cell.angle_alpha   90.00
_cell.angle_beta   90.00
_cell.angle_gamma   90.00
#
_symmetry.space_group_name_H-M   'P 1'
#
loop_
_entity.id
_entity.type
_entity.pdbx_description
1 polymer ?
#
loop_
_entity_poly.entity_id
_entity_poly.type
_entity_poly.pdbx_seq_one_letter_code
_entity_poly.pdbx_strand_id
1 'polypeptide(L)'
;MQIGLIQLVSLRKHLFTDRELEFMKQKASCDFVIYYKVGKKPIGVIEIDGGYHEIEKQKERDLLKNSILDKAKIPLLRIKTIEGRIEEKTKSFLRKCVIESI
;
A
#
# COMPACT_ATOMS: atom_id res chain seq x y z
N MET A 1 -15.91 -3.38 -2.05
CA MET A 1 -14.99 -4.53 -1.97
C MET A 1 -13.61 -3.99 -1.68
N GLN A 2 -13.02 -4.30 -0.52
CA GLN A 2 -11.66 -3.89 -0.18
C GLN A 2 -10.65 -4.88 -0.78
N ILE A 3 -9.48 -4.39 -1.23
CA ILE A 3 -8.41 -5.24 -1.74
C ILE A 3 -7.51 -5.64 -0.57
N GLY A 4 -7.32 -6.95 -0.37
CA GLY A 4 -6.44 -7.45 0.68
C GLY A 4 -4.97 -7.26 0.31
N LEU A 5 -4.15 -6.83 1.26
CA LEU A 5 -2.69 -6.72 1.07
C LEU A 5 -2.07 -8.05 0.64
N ILE A 6 -2.59 -9.16 1.19
CA ILE A 6 -2.21 -10.52 0.84
C ILE A 6 -2.47 -10.87 -0.64
N GLN A 7 -3.38 -10.17 -1.32
CA GLN A 7 -3.67 -10.37 -2.74
C GLN A 7 -2.68 -9.64 -3.64
N LEU A 8 -1.98 -8.63 -3.10
CA LEU A 8 -1.04 -7.79 -3.85
C LEU A 8 0.37 -8.38 -3.92
N VAL A 9 0.71 -9.23 -2.96
CA VAL A 9 2.07 -9.74 -2.79
C VAL A 9 2.10 -11.25 -2.95
N SER A 10 3.07 -11.75 -3.71
CA SER A 10 3.37 -13.19 -3.72
C SER A 10 3.91 -13.58 -2.35
N LEU A 11 3.21 -14.48 -1.66
CA LEU A 11 3.62 -15.02 -0.34
C LEU A 11 4.83 -15.95 -0.45
N ARG A 12 5.96 -15.42 -0.89
CA ARG A 12 7.25 -16.11 -0.81
C ARG A 12 7.75 -16.00 0.62
N LYS A 13 7.64 -17.10 1.38
CA LYS A 13 7.97 -17.16 2.82
C LYS A 13 9.33 -16.57 3.20
N HIS A 14 10.32 -16.55 2.30
CA HIS A 14 11.66 -16.02 2.59
C HIS A 14 11.78 -14.49 2.47
N LEU A 15 10.76 -13.78 1.98
CA LEU A 15 10.79 -12.33 1.81
C LEU A 15 10.23 -11.58 3.02
N PHE A 16 9.36 -12.21 3.80
CA PHE A 16 8.59 -11.56 4.87
C PHE A 16 8.92 -12.13 6.25
N THR A 17 8.87 -11.29 7.28
CA THR A 17 8.99 -11.71 8.68
C THR A 17 7.71 -12.39 9.14
N ASP A 18 7.77 -13.14 10.26
CA ASP A 18 6.57 -13.77 10.84
C ASP A 18 5.49 -12.74 11.19
N ARG A 19 5.90 -11.56 11.69
CA ARG A 19 4.97 -10.47 12.01
C ARG A 19 4.28 -9.89 10.76
N GLU A 20 5.00 -9.74 9.66
CA GLU A 20 4.44 -9.29 8.38
C GLU A 20 3.47 -10.34 7.81
N LEU A 21 3.82 -11.63 7.90
CA LEU A 21 2.96 -12.74 7.49
C LEU A 21 1.68 -12.80 8.31
N GLU A 22 1.79 -12.62 9.63
CA GLU A 22 0.65 -12.55 10.54
C GLU A 22 -0.25 -11.36 10.18
N PHE A 23 0.33 -10.18 10.01
CA PHE A 23 -0.40 -8.97 9.65
C PHE A 23 -1.17 -9.10 8.31
N MET A 24 -0.56 -9.73 7.29
CA MET A 24 -1.24 -10.02 6.04
C MET A 24 -2.42 -11.01 6.21
N LYS A 25 -2.28 -12.00 7.10
CA LYS A 25 -3.35 -12.96 7.40
C LYS A 25 -4.50 -12.34 8.20
N GLN A 26 -4.25 -11.28 8.96
CA GLN A 26 -5.26 -10.52 9.70
C GLN A 26 -6.15 -9.63 8.79
N LYS A 27 -6.26 -9.95 7.50
CA LYS A 27 -7.07 -9.23 6.49
C LYS A 27 -6.71 -7.75 6.38
N ALA A 28 -5.43 -7.39 6.54
CA ALA A 28 -4.95 -6.06 6.20
C ALA A 28 -5.35 -5.73 4.75
N SER A 29 -5.98 -4.58 4.54
CA SER A 29 -6.49 -4.14 3.24
C SER A 29 -5.86 -2.82 2.81
N CYS A 30 -5.95 -2.54 1.51
CA CYS A 30 -5.57 -1.27 0.90
C CYS A 30 -6.80 -0.54 0.38
N ASP A 31 -6.81 0.80 0.51
CA ASP A 31 -7.93 1.63 0.06
C ASP A 31 -8.02 1.65 -1.46
N PHE A 32 -6.93 2.01 -2.13
CA PHE A 32 -6.85 2.03 -3.59
C PHE A 32 -5.61 1.30 -4.08
N VAL A 33 -5.80 0.51 -5.14
CA VAL A 33 -4.72 -0.18 -5.84
C VAL A 33 -4.81 0.15 -7.31
N ILE A 34 -3.68 0.61 -7.86
CA ILE A 34 -3.54 0.93 -9.27
C ILE A 34 -2.95 -0.30 -9.95
N TYR A 35 -3.64 -0.76 -11.00
CA TYR A 35 -3.21 -1.90 -11.78
C TYR A 35 -2.82 -1.49 -13.19
N TYR A 36 -1.75 -2.08 -13.70
CA TYR A 36 -1.53 -2.13 -15.14
C TYR A 36 -2.61 -3.00 -15.77
N LYS A 37 -3.27 -2.50 -16.82
CA LYS A 37 -4.43 -3.16 -17.43
C LYS A 37 -4.10 -4.56 -17.92
N VAL A 38 -2.95 -4.71 -18.57
CA VAL A 38 -2.45 -5.99 -19.10
C VAL A 38 -1.77 -6.75 -17.96
N GLY A 39 -2.08 -8.04 -17.79
CA GLY A 39 -1.50 -8.88 -16.75
C GLY A 39 -1.94 -8.56 -15.31
N LYS A 40 -2.75 -7.51 -15.10
CA LYS A 40 -3.28 -7.11 -13.78
C LYS A 40 -2.18 -6.95 -12.72
N LYS A 41 -1.00 -6.48 -13.12
CA LYS A 41 0.12 -6.22 -12.22
C LYS A 41 -0.20 -4.99 -11.36
N PRO A 42 -0.14 -5.06 -10.02
CA PRO A 42 -0.25 -3.87 -9.18
C PRO A 42 1.00 -3.00 -9.38
N ILE A 43 0.80 -1.70 -9.63
CA ILE A 43 1.88 -0.73 -9.89
C ILE A 43 1.93 0.40 -8.86
N GLY A 44 0.96 0.46 -7.95
CA GLY A 44 0.96 1.42 -6.86
C GLY A 44 -0.25 1.26 -5.95
N VAL A 45 -0.09 1.71 -4.70
CA VAL A 45 -1.15 1.74 -3.68
C VAL A 45 -1.33 3.18 -3.21
N ILE A 46 -2.57 3.58 -2.97
CA ILE A 46 -2.90 4.83 -2.29
C ILE A 46 -3.71 4.51 -1.03
N GLU A 47 -3.30 5.08 0.10
CA GLU A 47 -3.97 4.98 1.40
C GLU A 47 -4.45 6.36 1.84
N ILE A 48 -5.63 6.42 2.46
CA ILE A 48 -6.22 7.64 3.00
C ILE A 48 -6.20 7.59 4.52
N ASP A 49 -5.36 8.41 5.14
CA ASP A 49 -5.20 8.46 6.60
C ASP A 49 -6.15 9.52 7.20
N GLY A 50 -7.09 9.07 8.04
CA GLY A 50 -8.03 9.91 8.79
C GLY A 50 -7.55 10.32 10.20
N GLY A 51 -8.35 11.14 10.90
CA GLY A 51 -8.11 11.52 12.29
C GLY A 51 -8.22 10.33 13.24
N TYR A 52 -7.17 10.08 14.02
CA TYR A 52 -6.89 8.81 14.72
C TYR A 52 -7.68 8.59 16.03
N HIS A 53 -7.91 7.31 16.36
CA HIS A 53 -8.35 6.85 17.70
C HIS A 53 -7.35 5.93 18.45
N GLU A 54 -6.27 5.42 17.84
CA GLU A 54 -5.25 4.61 18.53
C GLU A 54 -3.86 4.76 17.86
N ILE A 55 -3.09 5.77 18.28
CA ILE A 55 -1.86 6.23 17.59
C ILE A 55 -0.80 5.12 17.48
N GLU A 56 -0.57 4.34 18.54
CA GLU A 56 0.55 3.39 18.60
C GLU A 56 0.32 2.14 17.75
N LYS A 57 -0.85 1.50 17.88
CA LYS A 57 -1.23 0.35 17.04
C LYS A 57 -1.29 0.73 15.57
N GLN A 58 -1.80 1.92 15.26
CA GLN A 58 -1.87 2.39 13.88
C GLN A 58 -0.47 2.59 13.29
N LYS A 59 0.45 3.19 14.07
CA LYS A 59 1.85 3.34 13.68
C LYS A 59 2.50 1.99 13.40
N GLU A 60 2.28 0.98 14.24
CA GLU A 60 2.79 -0.37 14.00
C GLU A 60 2.27 -0.95 12.67
N ARG A 61 0.95 -0.89 12.45
CA ARG A 61 0.31 -1.39 11.22
C ARG A 61 0.82 -0.66 9.98
N ASP A 62 1.02 0.65 10.08
CA ASP A 62 1.54 1.46 8.99
C ASP A 62 2.97 1.08 8.65
N LEU A 63 3.82 0.86 9.65
CA LEU A 63 5.20 0.38 9.43
C LEU A 63 5.22 -1.00 8.78
N LEU A 64 4.38 -1.93 9.23
CA LEU A 64 4.27 -3.26 8.62
C LEU A 64 3.80 -3.18 7.17
N LYS A 65 2.76 -2.40 6.89
CA LYS A 65 2.25 -2.20 5.52
C LYS A 65 3.31 -1.58 4.62
N ASN A 66 4.02 -0.55 5.09
CA ASN A 66 5.09 0.10 4.34
C ASN A 66 6.21 -0.90 4.00
N SER A 67 6.67 -1.68 4.98
CA SER A 67 7.70 -2.71 4.78
C SER A 67 7.27 -3.79 3.78
N ILE A 68 6.04 -4.28 3.88
CA ILE A 68 5.51 -5.31 2.98
C ILE A 68 5.45 -4.81 1.53
N LEU A 69 4.92 -3.61 1.32
CA LEU A 69 4.80 -3.02 -0.02
C LEU A 69 6.16 -2.68 -0.62
N ASP A 70 7.11 -2.21 0.19
CA ASP A 70 8.50 -1.96 -0.24
C ASP A 70 9.19 -3.25 -0.69
N LYS A 71 9.08 -4.32 0.09
CA LYS A 71 9.60 -5.66 -0.28
C LYS A 71 8.95 -6.22 -1.55
N ALA A 72 7.69 -5.91 -1.78
CA ALA A 72 6.97 -6.25 -2.99
C ALA A 72 7.29 -5.33 -4.17
N LYS A 73 8.08 -4.26 -3.95
CA LYS A 73 8.39 -3.20 -4.92
C LYS A 73 7.13 -2.52 -5.46
N ILE A 74 6.15 -2.30 -4.59
CA ILE A 74 4.90 -1.62 -4.91
C ILE A 74 4.96 -0.23 -4.25
N PRO A 75 5.05 0.86 -5.04
CA PRO A 75 5.03 2.21 -4.50
C PRO A 75 3.76 2.49 -3.69
N LEU A 76 3.90 3.26 -2.61
CA LEU A 76 2.81 3.66 -1.73
C LEU A 76 2.72 5.19 -1.63
N LEU A 77 1.52 5.74 -1.82
CA LEU A 77 1.18 7.12 -1.50
C LEU A 77 0.21 7.16 -0.32
N ARG A 78 0.52 7.94 0.71
CA ARG A 78 -0.42 8.24 1.80
C ARG A 78 -0.91 9.66 1.67
N ILE A 79 -2.23 9.84 1.78
CA ILE A 79 -2.90 11.13 1.71
C ILE A 79 -3.67 11.33 3.00
N LYS A 80 -3.40 12.43 3.72
CA LYS A 80 -4.18 12.73 4.93
C LYS A 80 -5.50 13.40 4.56
N THR A 81 -6.57 13.13 5.31
CA THR A 81 -7.89 13.74 5.04
C THR A 81 -7.92 15.27 5.16
N ILE A 82 -6.96 15.85 5.89
CA ILE A 82 -6.81 17.30 6.07
C ILE A 82 -5.78 17.94 5.11
N GLU A 83 -5.25 17.16 4.17
CA GLU A 83 -4.13 17.59 3.32
C GLU A 83 -4.63 18.24 2.02
N GLY A 84 -4.01 19.37 1.66
CA GLY A 84 -4.25 20.04 0.39
C GLY A 84 -3.41 19.47 -0.77
N ARG A 85 -3.73 19.94 -1.99
CA ARG A 85 -3.01 19.58 -3.25
C ARG A 85 -3.02 18.08 -3.56
N ILE A 86 -4.11 17.40 -3.21
CA ILE A 86 -4.32 15.96 -3.44
C ILE A 86 -4.11 15.63 -4.92
N GLU A 87 -4.75 16.39 -5.83
CA GLU A 87 -4.66 16.15 -7.27
C GLU A 87 -3.22 16.17 -7.81
N GLU A 88 -2.42 17.16 -7.39
CA GLU A 88 -1.02 17.30 -7.81
C GLU A 88 -0.17 16.12 -7.33
N LYS A 89 -0.34 15.73 -6.06
CA LYS A 89 0.37 14.59 -5.45
C LYS A 89 0.00 13.28 -6.11
N THR A 90 -1.30 13.05 -6.33
CA THR A 90 -1.78 11.85 -7.02
C THR A 90 -1.26 11.80 -8.45
N LYS A 91 -1.30 12.91 -9.21
CA LYS A 91 -0.73 12.96 -10.57
C LYS A 91 0.76 12.66 -10.60
N SER A 92 1.53 13.24 -9.67
CA SER A 92 2.97 12.99 -9.56
C SER A 92 3.28 11.53 -9.23
N PHE A 93 2.55 10.96 -8.27
CA PHE A 93 2.67 9.55 -7.88
C PHE A 93 2.32 8.61 -9.03
N LEU A 94 1.20 8.83 -9.72
CA LEU A 94 0.79 8.01 -10.85
C LEU A 94 1.83 8.02 -11.98
N ARG A 95 2.40 9.19 -12.29
CA ARG A 95 3.49 9.30 -13.28
C ARG A 95 4.69 8.46 -12.87
N LYS A 96 5.13 8.55 -11.60
CA LYS A 96 6.22 7.75 -11.06
C LYS A 96 5.95 6.24 -11.20
N CYS A 97 4.77 5.79 -10.76
CA CYS A 97 4.36 4.38 -10.85
C CYS A 97 4.42 3.84 -12.27
N VAL A 98 3.95 4.61 -13.26
CA VAL A 98 3.96 4.18 -14.67
C VAL A 98 5.37 4.09 -15.22
N ILE A 99 6.24 5.06 -14.93
CA ILE A 99 7.63 5.07 -15.39
C ILE A 99 8.43 3.90 -14.79
N GLU A 100 8.26 3.61 -13.50
CA GLU A 100 8.96 2.52 -12.82
C GLU A 100 8.41 1.11 -13.17
N SER A 101 7.29 1.05 -13.89
CA SER A 101 6.62 -0.21 -14.24
C SER A 101 6.98 -0.75 -15.64
N ILE A 102 7.64 0.08 -16.46
CA ILE A 102 8.14 -0.25 -17.81
C ILE A 102 9.62 -0.59 -17.70
#